data_AF-A0A2V6JIV7-F1
#
_entry.id   AF-A0A2V6JIV7-F1
#
_cell.length_a   1.000
_cell.length_b   1.000
_cell.length_c   1.000
_cell.angle_alpha   90.00
_cell.angle_beta   90.00
_cell.angle_gamma   90.00
#
_symmetry.space_group_name_H-M   'P 1'
#
loop_
_entity.id
_entity.type
_entity.pdbx_description
1 polymer ?
#
loop_
_entity_poly.entity_id
_entity_poly.type
_entity_poly.pdbx_seq_one_letter_code
_entity_poly.pdbx_strand_id
1 'polypeptide(L)'
;MVAGWDHLLPSWFSCLHPRYKTPVNSIIFVGAITLVIAISSQIGAGIQEAFQLVDNAANVFYGIVYFTMFAIPIFGAGAIRSGAPIWLRIAAICGALVSLSAIFFTIYPIIDVPSPLSFAVKIIAVIANAIGVAVFLFGKKHRRS
;
A
#
# COMPACT_ATOMS: atom_id res chain seq x y z
N MET A 1 -10.48 16.19 -8.62
CA MET A 1 -10.13 14.95 -9.34
C MET A 1 -10.08 13.84 -8.30
N VAL A 2 -11.10 12.99 -8.23
CA VAL A 2 -11.14 11.82 -7.33
C VAL A 2 -10.82 10.61 -8.18
N ALA A 3 -9.81 9.81 -7.80
CA ALA A 3 -9.24 8.72 -8.60
C ALA A 3 -10.26 7.65 -9.08
N GLY A 4 -11.47 7.60 -8.51
CA GLY A 4 -12.54 6.73 -8.98
C GLY A 4 -13.26 7.19 -10.26
N TRP A 5 -13.06 8.43 -10.72
CA TRP A 5 -13.77 9.00 -11.88
C TRP A 5 -12.97 8.91 -13.20
N ASP A 6 -11.64 8.88 -13.14
CA ASP A 6 -10.78 8.89 -14.34
C ASP A 6 -10.51 7.48 -14.92
N HIS A 7 -11.36 6.49 -14.63
CA HIS A 7 -11.16 5.08 -15.05
C HIS A 7 -9.81 4.48 -14.59
N LEU A 8 -9.14 5.10 -13.62
CA LEU A 8 -7.85 4.66 -13.09
C LEU A 8 -7.98 3.40 -12.21
N LEU A 9 -9.19 3.10 -11.73
CA LEU A 9 -9.49 1.94 -10.91
C LEU A 9 -10.47 1.00 -11.64
N PRO A 10 -10.37 -0.32 -11.41
CA PRO A 10 -11.31 -1.27 -12.01
C PRO A 10 -12.76 -0.91 -11.67
N SER A 11 -13.65 -0.96 -12.65
CA SER A 11 -15.07 -0.58 -12.49
C SER A 11 -15.78 -1.36 -11.39
N TRP A 12 -15.40 -2.62 -11.15
CA TRP A 12 -15.94 -3.44 -10.06
C TRP A 12 -15.49 -2.94 -8.67
N PHE A 13 -14.30 -2.34 -8.56
CA PHE A 13 -13.78 -1.81 -7.31
C PHE A 13 -14.50 -0.51 -6.94
N SER A 14 -14.73 0.37 -7.92
CA SER A 14 -15.40 1.65 -7.71
C SER A 14 -16.94 1.57 -7.74
N CYS A 15 -17.52 0.37 -7.80
CA CYS A 15 -18.96 0.18 -7.85
C CYS A 15 -19.61 0.51 -6.50
N LEU A 16 -20.52 1.49 -6.50
CA LEU A 16 -21.29 1.87 -5.32
C LEU A 16 -22.62 1.10 -5.24
N HIS A 17 -23.06 0.78 -4.03
CA HIS A 17 -24.36 0.15 -3.80
C HIS A 17 -25.50 1.05 -4.29
N PRO A 18 -26.46 0.55 -5.10
CA PRO A 18 -27.49 1.39 -5.74
C PRO A 18 -28.33 2.21 -4.76
N ARG A 19 -28.62 1.65 -3.58
CA ARG A 19 -29.48 2.27 -2.56
C ARG A 19 -28.74 3.10 -1.50
N TYR A 20 -27.53 2.67 -1.12
CA TYR A 20 -26.80 3.22 0.04
C TYR A 20 -25.55 3.98 -0.38
N LYS A 21 -25.19 3.94 -1.67
CA LYS A 21 -24.00 4.58 -2.23
C LYS A 21 -22.70 4.20 -1.51
N THR A 22 -22.67 3.02 -0.88
CA THR A 22 -21.49 2.49 -0.19
C THR A 22 -20.64 1.67 -1.16
N PRO A 23 -19.30 1.82 -1.16
CA PRO A 23 -18.41 1.04 -2.01
C PRO A 23 -18.16 -0.35 -1.39
N VAL A 24 -19.18 -1.21 -1.40
CA VAL A 24 -19.16 -2.52 -0.73
C VAL A 24 -18.00 -3.40 -1.21
N ASN A 25 -17.72 -3.39 -2.52
CA ASN A 25 -16.64 -4.19 -3.11
C ASN A 25 -15.25 -3.73 -2.62
N SER A 26 -15.02 -2.42 -2.51
CA SER A 26 -13.78 -1.89 -1.94
C SER A 26 -13.62 -2.27 -0.47
N ILE A 27 -14.69 -2.16 0.31
CA ILE A 27 -14.68 -2.49 1.75
C ILE A 27 -14.33 -3.96 1.95
N ILE A 28 -14.98 -4.86 1.21
CA ILE A 28 -14.69 -6.31 1.30
C ILE A 28 -13.26 -6.60 0.86
N PHE A 29 -12.79 -6.00 -0.23
CA PHE A 29 -11.44 -6.22 -0.73
C PHE A 29 -10.37 -5.77 0.25
N VAL A 30 -10.47 -4.52 0.75
CA VAL A 30 -9.52 -3.98 1.73
C VAL A 30 -9.59 -4.79 3.02
N GLY A 31 -10.80 -5.09 3.52
CA GLY A 31 -10.98 -5.90 4.73
C GLY A 31 -10.37 -7.29 4.61
N ALA A 32 -10.53 -7.97 3.47
CA ALA A 32 -9.92 -9.27 3.22
C ALA A 32 -8.39 -9.20 3.21
N ILE A 33 -7.81 -8.20 2.55
CA ILE A 33 -6.35 -7.99 2.54
C ILE A 33 -5.82 -7.69 3.95
N THR A 34 -6.48 -6.79 4.68
CA THR A 34 -6.10 -6.47 6.06
C THR A 34 -6.13 -7.71 6.94
N LEU A 35 -7.15 -8.56 6.82
CA LEU A 35 -7.26 -9.80 7.57
C LEU A 35 -6.16 -10.80 7.21
N VAL A 36 -5.82 -10.94 5.93
CA VAL A 36 -4.70 -11.79 5.48
C VAL A 36 -3.37 -11.29 6.05
N ILE A 37 -3.10 -9.99 6.01
CA ILE A 37 -1.87 -9.40 6.56
C ILE A 37 -1.82 -9.61 8.08
N ALA A 38 -2.94 -9.36 8.78
CA ALA A 38 -3.02 -9.50 10.23
C ALA A 38 -2.78 -10.95 10.69
N ILE A 39 -3.35 -11.94 10.01
CA ILE A 39 -3.11 -13.35 10.33
C ILE A 39 -1.66 -13.72 10.00
N SER A 40 -1.17 -13.31 8.83
CA SER A 40 0.19 -13.65 8.37
C SER A 40 1.28 -13.07 9.28
N SER A 41 1.06 -11.88 9.84
CA SER A 41 2.00 -11.23 10.77
C SER A 41 2.15 -12.01 12.08
N GLN A 42 1.09 -12.67 12.55
CA GLN A 42 1.08 -13.38 13.84
C GLN A 42 1.68 -14.79 13.77
N ILE A 43 1.88 -15.37 12.59
CA ILE A 43 2.38 -16.75 12.45
C ILE A 43 3.87 -16.79 12.80
N GLY A 44 4.21 -17.39 13.95
CA GLY A 44 5.59 -17.69 14.35
C GLY A 44 6.42 -16.46 14.74
N ALA A 45 5.78 -15.37 15.15
CA ALA A 45 6.41 -14.17 15.70
C ALA A 45 5.88 -13.90 17.11
N GLY A 46 6.68 -13.27 17.97
CA GLY A 46 6.18 -12.77 19.26
C GLY A 46 5.13 -11.66 19.06
N ILE A 47 4.20 -11.46 20.00
CA ILE A 47 3.16 -10.43 19.90
C ILE A 47 3.74 -9.04 19.60
N GLN A 48 4.87 -8.70 20.23
CA GLN A 48 5.55 -7.42 20.05
C GLN A 48 6.28 -7.30 18.71
N GLU A 49 6.86 -8.40 18.22
CA GLU A 49 7.49 -8.49 16.91
C GLU A 49 6.46 -8.31 15.79
N ALA A 50 5.34 -9.04 15.86
CA ALA A 50 4.26 -8.97 14.89
C ALA A 50 3.62 -7.57 14.80
N PHE A 51 3.47 -6.88 15.94
CA PHE A 51 2.93 -5.52 15.99
C PHE A 51 3.90 -4.51 15.37
N GLN A 52 5.16 -4.50 15.82
CA GLN A 52 6.17 -3.58 15.33
C GLN A 52 6.40 -3.74 13.82
N LEU A 53 6.31 -4.98 13.33
CA LEU A 53 6.45 -5.31 11.92
C LEU A 53 5.33 -4.71 11.06
N VAL A 54 4.08 -4.86 11.47
CA VAL A 54 2.92 -4.29 10.77
C VAL A 54 2.94 -2.76 10.84
N ASP A 55 3.30 -2.21 11.99
CA ASP A 55 3.41 -0.75 12.18
C ASP A 55 4.52 -0.15 11.30
N ASN A 56 5.69 -0.77 11.26
CA ASN A 56 6.78 -0.36 10.37
C ASN A 56 6.37 -0.45 8.90
N ALA A 57 5.72 -1.53 8.48
CA ALA A 57 5.23 -1.68 7.11
C ALA A 57 4.22 -0.58 6.76
N ALA A 58 3.28 -0.29 7.66
CA ALA A 58 2.31 0.80 7.49
C ALA A 58 3.01 2.15 7.35
N ASN A 59 3.97 2.46 8.23
CA ASN A 59 4.74 3.71 8.18
C ASN A 59 5.54 3.85 6.88
N VAL A 60 6.14 2.77 6.37
CA VAL A 60 6.83 2.79 5.05
C VAL A 60 5.83 3.05 3.92
N PHE A 61 4.67 2.38 3.90
CA PHE A 61 3.64 2.64 2.89
C PHE A 61 3.16 4.09 2.91
N TYR A 62 2.88 4.63 4.10
CA TYR A 62 2.51 6.04 4.26
C TYR A 62 3.65 6.99 3.83
N GLY A 63 4.89 6.68 4.22
CA GLY A 63 6.07 7.45 3.82
C GLY A 63 6.21 7.55 2.30
N ILE A 64 5.99 6.44 1.56
CA ILE A 64 6.02 6.43 0.10
C ILE A 64 4.92 7.32 -0.49
N VAL A 65 3.70 7.28 0.07
CA VAL A 65 2.59 8.15 -0.37
C VAL A 65 2.93 9.62 -0.16
N TYR A 66 3.45 10.00 1.02
CA TYR A 66 3.88 11.37 1.30
C TYR A 66 5.04 11.82 0.41
N PHE A 67 6.04 10.96 0.22
CA PHE A 67 7.13 11.23 -0.71
C PHE A 67 6.61 11.49 -2.12
N THR A 68 5.68 10.65 -2.61
CA THR A 68 5.06 10.82 -3.93
C THR A 68 4.29 12.14 -4.00
N MET A 69 3.54 12.50 -2.96
CA MET A 69 2.83 13.78 -2.87
C MET A 69 3.79 14.98 -2.97
N PHE A 70 4.90 14.96 -2.22
CA PHE A 70 5.92 16.00 -2.26
C PHE A 70 6.74 16.00 -3.55
N ALA A 71 6.81 14.88 -4.27
CA ALA A 71 7.43 14.81 -5.58
C ALA A 71 6.59 15.52 -6.67
N ILE A 72 5.27 15.68 -6.50
CA ILE A 72 4.38 16.27 -7.51
C ILE A 72 4.79 17.72 -7.89
N PRO A 73 5.04 18.66 -6.96
CA PRO A 73 5.47 20.02 -7.32
C PRO A 73 6.87 20.09 -7.98
N ILE A 74 7.67 19.02 -7.83
CA ILE A 74 9.07 18.94 -8.29
C ILE A 74 9.14 18.27 -9.69
N PHE A 75 8.51 17.11 -9.82
CA PHE A 75 8.58 16.20 -10.98
C PHE A 75 7.23 16.00 -11.71
N GLY A 76 6.13 16.57 -11.20
CA GLY A 76 4.80 16.42 -11.79
C GLY A 76 4.66 17.09 -13.16
N ALA A 77 3.54 16.82 -13.83
CA ALA A 77 3.23 17.34 -15.17
C ALA A 77 3.41 18.86 -15.25
N GLY A 78 3.90 19.35 -16.39
CA GLY A 78 4.31 20.75 -16.59
C GLY A 78 3.28 21.79 -16.16
N ALA A 79 1.99 21.51 -16.31
CA ALA A 79 0.89 22.38 -15.87
C ALA A 79 0.78 22.51 -14.34
N ILE A 80 1.08 21.44 -13.59
CA ILE A 80 1.09 21.45 -12.11
C ILE A 80 2.40 22.07 -11.61
N ARG A 81 3.50 21.80 -12.31
CA ARG A 81 4.82 22.37 -11.99
C ARG A 81 4.89 23.88 -12.25
N SER A 82 4.23 24.40 -13.28
CA SER A 82 4.29 25.83 -13.63
C SER A 82 3.45 26.72 -12.71
N GLY A 83 2.43 26.16 -12.05
CA GLY A 83 1.61 26.87 -11.05
C GLY A 83 2.21 26.93 -9.64
N ALA A 84 3.27 26.16 -9.36
CA ALA A 84 3.86 26.07 -8.03
C ALA A 84 4.88 27.21 -7.79
N PRO A 85 4.65 28.10 -6.80
CA PRO A 85 5.62 29.12 -6.44
C PRO A 85 6.90 28.50 -5.88
N ILE A 86 8.04 29.18 -6.01
CA ILE A 86 9.36 28.70 -5.59
C ILE A 86 9.40 28.28 -4.11
N TRP A 87 8.71 29.01 -3.23
CA TRP A 87 8.57 28.63 -1.82
C TRP A 87 7.92 27.27 -1.62
N LEU A 88 6.90 26.94 -2.42
CA LEU A 88 6.22 25.63 -2.36
C LEU A 88 7.15 24.51 -2.81
N ARG A 89 8.03 24.76 -3.80
CA ARG A 89 9.03 23.78 -4.23
C ARG A 89 10.08 23.52 -3.15
N ILE A 90 10.54 24.56 -2.46
CA ILE A 90 11.48 24.41 -1.33
C ILE A 90 10.82 23.60 -0.21
N ALA A 91 9.58 23.95 0.16
CA ALA A 91 8.81 23.21 1.16
C ALA A 91 8.60 21.73 0.75
N ALA A 92 8.31 21.49 -0.54
CA ALA A 92 8.17 20.14 -1.09
C ALA A 92 9.48 19.34 -1.02
N ILE A 93 10.64 19.95 -1.32
CA ILE A 93 11.94 19.29 -1.18
C ILE A 93 12.20 18.91 0.28
N CYS A 94 11.95 19.83 1.23
CA CYS A 94 12.08 19.54 2.66
C CYS A 94 11.14 18.39 3.08
N GLY A 95 9.87 18.42 2.67
CA GLY A 95 8.91 17.35 2.96
C GLY A 95 9.30 16.01 2.36
N ALA A 96 9.84 15.99 1.14
CA ALA A 96 10.33 14.79 0.49
C ALA A 96 11.55 14.21 1.22
N LEU A 97 12.50 15.05 1.63
CA LEU A 97 13.66 14.63 2.42
C LEU A 97 13.26 14.06 3.79
N VAL A 98 12.32 14.71 4.48
CA VAL A 98 11.80 14.20 5.76
C VAL A 98 11.10 12.86 5.57
N SER A 99 10.27 12.72 4.53
CA SER A 99 9.59 11.45 4.22
C SER A 99 10.58 10.34 3.90
N LEU A 100 11.65 10.66 3.13
CA LEU A 100 12.70 9.70 2.81
C LEU A 100 13.50 9.28 4.04
N SER A 101 13.86 10.24 4.91
CA SER A 101 14.53 9.96 6.18
C SER A 101 13.65 9.12 7.11
N ALA A 102 12.35 9.39 7.16
CA ALA A 102 11.40 8.60 7.95
C ALA A 102 11.38 7.14 7.46
N ILE A 103 11.25 6.91 6.15
CA ILE A 103 11.34 5.56 5.56
C ILE A 103 12.68 4.90 5.91
N PHE A 104 13.78 5.63 5.78
CA PHE A 104 15.12 5.11 6.06
C PHE A 104 15.26 4.67 7.53
N PHE A 105 14.82 5.49 8.49
CA PHE A 105 14.86 5.13 9.92
C PHE A 105 13.87 4.05 10.32
N THR A 106 12.74 3.92 9.61
CA THR A 106 11.81 2.81 9.81
C THR A 106 12.39 1.49 9.28
N ILE A 107 13.16 1.52 8.19
CA ILE A 107 13.83 0.33 7.61
C ILE A 107 15.10 -0.05 8.37
N TYR A 108 15.81 0.93 8.94
CA TYR A 108 17.03 0.73 9.72
C TYR A 108 16.71 0.84 11.23
N PRO A 109 16.17 -0.22 11.86
CA PRO A 109 15.80 -0.16 13.26
C PRO A 109 17.04 -0.04 14.14
N ILE A 110 16.97 0.86 15.13
CA ILE A 110 17.96 1.05 16.21
C ILE A 110 17.94 -0.09 17.25
N ILE A 111 17.09 -1.11 17.05
CA ILE A 111 16.90 -2.28 17.91
C ILE A 111 16.91 -3.57 17.08
N ASP A 112 17.62 -4.59 17.57
CA ASP A 112 17.70 -5.94 17.00
C ASP A 112 16.30 -6.53 16.81
N VAL A 113 15.86 -6.68 15.55
CA VAL A 113 14.73 -7.55 15.19
C VAL A 113 15.24 -8.61 14.22
N PRO A 114 15.08 -9.92 14.49
CA PRO A 114 16.05 -10.93 14.06
C PRO A 114 16.08 -11.29 12.57
N SER A 115 15.16 -10.82 11.71
CA SER A 115 15.32 -10.95 10.25
C SER A 115 14.20 -10.27 9.46
N PRO A 116 14.43 -9.07 8.89
CA PRO A 116 13.57 -8.48 7.86
C PRO A 116 13.28 -9.44 6.69
N LEU A 117 14.22 -10.34 6.40
CA LEU A 117 14.12 -11.38 5.37
C LEU A 117 13.04 -12.42 5.65
N SER A 118 12.82 -12.83 6.90
CA SER A 118 11.79 -13.84 7.20
C SER A 118 10.38 -13.30 6.94
N PHE A 119 10.17 -12.00 7.17
CA PHE A 119 8.91 -11.34 6.85
C PHE A 119 8.70 -11.11 5.36
N ALA A 120 9.74 -10.66 4.64
CA ALA A 120 9.68 -10.52 3.19
C ALA A 120 9.29 -11.87 2.54
N VAL A 121 9.92 -12.96 2.99
CA VAL A 121 9.59 -14.32 2.56
C VAL A 121 8.14 -14.70 2.90
N LYS A 122 7.64 -14.36 4.10
CA LYS A 122 6.25 -14.62 4.50
C LYS A 122 5.24 -13.87 3.62
N ILE A 123 5.46 -12.57 3.38
CA ILE A 123 4.60 -11.76 2.49
C ILE A 123 4.60 -12.36 1.09
N ILE A 124 5.78 -12.66 0.54
CA ILE A 124 5.90 -13.25 -0.80
C ILE A 124 5.18 -14.59 -0.85
N ALA A 125 5.32 -15.44 0.17
CA ALA A 125 4.65 -16.74 0.23
C ALA A 125 3.13 -16.61 0.28
N VAL A 126 2.59 -15.66 1.04
CA VAL A 126 1.14 -15.40 1.14
C VAL A 126 0.60 -14.85 -0.18
N ILE A 127 1.28 -13.89 -0.79
CA ILE A 127 0.92 -13.33 -2.10
C ILE A 127 0.97 -14.43 -3.18
N ALA A 128 2.03 -15.25 -3.19
CA ALA A 128 2.17 -16.35 -4.14
C ALA A 128 1.05 -17.40 -3.98
N ASN A 129 0.67 -17.74 -2.74
CA ASN A 129 -0.48 -18.62 -2.49
C ASN A 129 -1.80 -17.99 -2.95
N ALA A 130 -2.02 -16.71 -2.69
CA ALA A 130 -3.22 -16.00 -3.14
C ALA A 130 -3.33 -15.97 -4.67
N ILE A 131 -2.22 -15.72 -5.36
CA ILE A 131 -2.13 -15.79 -6.83
C ILE A 131 -2.39 -17.22 -7.30
N GLY A 132 -1.79 -18.23 -6.66
CA GLY A 132 -1.98 -19.64 -6.99
C GLY A 132 -3.44 -20.08 -6.88
N VAL A 133 -4.14 -19.68 -5.80
CA VAL A 133 -5.58 -19.93 -5.62
C VAL A 133 -6.40 -19.23 -6.69
N ALA A 134 -6.08 -17.97 -7.01
CA ALA A 134 -6.76 -17.23 -8.07
C ALA A 134 -6.62 -17.95 -9.43
N VAL A 135 -5.40 -18.32 -9.82
CA VAL A 135 -5.13 -19.08 -11.06
C VAL A 135 -5.86 -20.43 -11.07
N PHE A 136 -5.88 -21.16 -9.95
CA PHE A 136 -6.60 -22.44 -9.84
C PHE A 136 -8.12 -22.27 -10.04
N LEU A 137 -8.72 -21.24 -9.44
CA LEU A 137 -10.15 -20.94 -9.58
C LEU A 137 -10.51 -20.49 -11.00
N PHE A 138 -9.69 -19.64 -11.63
CA PHE A 138 -9.87 -19.23 -13.03
C PHE A 138 -9.68 -20.41 -14.01
N GLY A 139 -8.69 -21.27 -13.76
CA GLY A 139 -8.48 -22.49 -14.56
C GLY A 139 -9.63 -23.50 -14.44
N LYS A 140 -10.23 -23.63 -13.25
CA LYS A 140 -11.41 -24.51 -13.04
C LYS A 140 -12.66 -23.99 -13.75
N LYS A 141 -12.81 -22.67 -13.89
CA LYS A 141 -13.91 -22.04 -14.64
C LYS A 141 -13.81 -22.28 -16.14
N HIS A 142 -12.59 -22.30 -16.69
CA HIS A 142 -12.35 -22.51 -18.12
C HIS A 142 -12.49 -23.98 -18.58
N ARG A 143 -12.45 -24.93 -17.64
CA ARG A 143 -12.55 -26.38 -17.90
C ARG A 143 -13.98 -26.93 -17.80
N ARG A 144 -14.96 -26.06 -17.51
CA ARG A 144 -16.40 -26.39 -17.40
C ARG A 144 -17.27 -25.68 -18.45
N SER A 145 -16.66 -24.98 -19.41
CA SER A 145 -17.33 -24.44 -20.60
C SER A 145 -16.98 -25.26 -21.83
#